data_AF-A0A147GW91-F1
#
_entry.id   AF-A0A147GW91-F1
#
_cell.length_a   1.000
_cell.length_b   1.000
_cell.length_c   1.000
_cell.angle_alpha   90.00
_cell.angle_beta   90.00
_cell.angle_gamma   90.00
#
_symmetry.space_group_name_H-M   'P 1'
#
loop_
_entity.id
_entity.type
_entity.pdbx_description
1 polymer ?
#
loop_
_entity_poly.entity_id
_entity_poly.type
_entity_poly.pdbx_seq_one_letter_code
_entity_poly.pdbx_strand_id
1 'polypeptide(L)'
;MKELDAFIDARRDQDFAYFERDCATLAADWVQLRTGADPLASLRLDGGPLASRRLLTALRHVRAHGGLHAAAVELLGPALPGLMACRGDIVLMRSGGRLGLVSGHAFGICTGQNLVAPGKDRLTFLGLTAGVAAWRV
;
A
#
# COMPACT_ATOMS: atom_id res chain seq x y z
N MET A 1 12.00 3.25 -14.83
CA MET A 1 11.09 2.12 -15.13
C MET A 1 11.65 0.76 -14.68
N LYS A 2 12.93 0.45 -14.95
CA LYS A 2 13.66 -0.71 -14.39
C LYS A 2 13.61 -0.79 -12.85
N GLU A 3 13.51 0.37 -12.19
CA GLU A 3 13.46 0.48 -10.73
C GLU A 3 12.22 -0.18 -10.11
N LEU A 4 11.04 -0.08 -10.76
CA LEU A 4 9.84 -0.75 -10.23
C LEU A 4 9.98 -2.26 -10.34
N ASP A 5 10.52 -2.76 -11.46
CA ASP A 5 10.68 -4.19 -11.66
C ASP A 5 11.67 -4.75 -10.63
N ALA A 6 12.80 -4.06 -10.42
CA ALA A 6 13.77 -4.41 -9.38
C ALA A 6 13.17 -4.33 -7.96
N PHE A 7 12.35 -3.31 -7.68
CA PHE A 7 11.69 -3.14 -6.39
C PHE A 7 10.73 -4.30 -6.08
N ILE A 8 9.93 -4.71 -7.07
CA ILE A 8 9.01 -5.84 -6.98
C ILE A 8 9.79 -7.13 -6.85
N ASP A 9 10.82 -7.33 -7.66
CA ASP A 9 11.57 -8.58 -7.70
C ASP A 9 12.31 -8.85 -6.37
N ALA A 10 12.92 -7.82 -5.79
CA ALA A 10 13.56 -7.89 -4.48
C ALA A 10 12.61 -8.29 -3.33
N ARG A 11 11.28 -8.13 -3.52
CA ARG A 11 10.25 -8.41 -2.53
C ARG A 11 9.35 -9.60 -2.89
N ARG A 12 9.57 -10.21 -4.06
CA ARG A 12 8.66 -11.18 -4.68
C ARG A 12 8.31 -12.34 -3.75
N ASP A 13 9.32 -12.96 -3.13
CA ASP A 13 9.20 -14.19 -2.36
C ASP A 13 9.28 -13.96 -0.84
N GLN A 14 8.94 -12.75 -0.39
CA GLN A 14 8.93 -12.43 1.04
C GLN A 14 7.53 -12.67 1.65
N ASP A 15 7.51 -13.33 2.81
CA ASP A 15 6.29 -13.55 3.58
C ASP A 15 5.71 -12.25 4.15
N PHE A 16 4.39 -12.21 4.29
CA PHE A 16 3.69 -11.10 4.93
C PHE A 16 4.13 -10.93 6.38
N ALA A 17 4.46 -9.69 6.76
CA ALA A 17 4.66 -9.30 8.15
C ALA A 17 4.13 -7.90 8.41
N TYR A 18 3.28 -7.75 9.42
CA TYR A 18 2.78 -6.45 9.82
C TYR A 18 3.93 -5.50 10.20
N PHE A 19 3.80 -4.25 9.77
CA PHE A 19 4.76 -3.15 10.01
C PHE A 19 6.13 -3.33 9.33
N GLU A 20 6.33 -4.35 8.49
CA GLU A 20 7.58 -4.59 7.77
C GLU A 20 7.34 -4.89 6.28
N ARG A 21 6.39 -5.79 6.01
CA ARG A 21 6.09 -6.34 4.68
C ARG A 21 4.58 -6.45 4.48
N ASP A 22 3.87 -5.42 4.92
CA ASP A 22 2.43 -5.28 4.69
C ASP A 22 2.14 -4.29 3.55
N CYS A 23 0.87 -4.17 3.18
CA CYS A 23 0.47 -3.35 2.05
C CYS A 23 0.77 -1.85 2.25
N ALA A 24 0.64 -1.33 3.48
CA ALA A 24 0.91 0.07 3.77
C ALA A 24 2.43 0.36 3.71
N THR A 25 3.23 -0.55 4.25
CA THR A 25 4.69 -0.45 4.24
C THR A 25 5.24 -0.58 2.82
N LEU A 26 4.76 -1.54 2.02
CA LEU A 26 5.16 -1.67 0.61
C LEU A 26 4.87 -0.39 -0.18
N ALA A 27 3.69 0.19 -0.01
CA ALA A 27 3.30 1.41 -0.71
C ALA A 27 4.16 2.60 -0.27
N ALA A 28 4.41 2.75 1.03
CA ALA A 28 5.24 3.81 1.58
C ALA A 28 6.69 3.71 1.11
N ASP A 29 7.29 2.51 1.14
CA ASP A 29 8.63 2.25 0.64
C ASP A 29 8.77 2.65 -0.84
N TRP A 30 7.76 2.34 -1.66
CA TRP A 30 7.76 2.70 -3.07
C TRP A 30 7.66 4.22 -3.27
N VAL A 31 6.78 4.89 -2.53
CA VAL A 31 6.67 6.36 -2.57
C VAL A 31 7.99 7.01 -2.13
N GLN A 32 8.60 6.51 -1.05
CA GLN A 32 9.88 7.00 -0.55
C GLN A 32 10.99 6.81 -1.59
N LEU A 33 11.07 5.63 -2.21
CA LEU A 33 12.07 5.35 -3.24
C LEU A 33 11.92 6.30 -4.45
N ARG A 34 10.70 6.66 -4.82
CA ARG A 34 10.40 7.47 -6.01
C ARG A 34 10.46 8.98 -5.78
N THR A 35 10.08 9.43 -4.59
CA THR A 35 9.89 10.86 -4.29
C THR A 35 10.87 11.37 -3.24
N GLY A 36 11.56 10.48 -2.53
CA GLY A 36 12.39 10.81 -1.37
C GLY A 36 11.61 11.05 -0.07
N ALA A 37 10.27 11.05 -0.10
CA ALA A 37 9.42 11.30 1.06
C ALA A 37 8.70 10.03 1.52
N ASP A 38 8.86 9.68 2.80
CA ASP A 38 8.10 8.58 3.42
C ASP A 38 6.72 9.08 3.91
N PRO A 39 5.61 8.65 3.28
CA PRO A 39 4.28 9.09 3.69
C PRO A 39 3.87 8.58 5.08
N LEU A 40 4.54 7.55 5.63
CA LEU A 40 4.25 7.03 6.96
C LEU A 40 5.19 7.59 8.04
N ALA A 41 6.12 8.50 7.69
CA ALA A 41 7.15 8.97 8.61
C ALA A 41 6.55 9.52 9.92
N SER A 42 5.60 10.46 9.81
CA SER A 42 4.93 11.08 10.97
C SER A 42 4.18 10.06 11.83
N LEU A 43 3.71 8.97 11.23
CA LEU A 43 2.97 7.93 11.92
C LEU A 43 3.88 6.95 12.68
N ARG A 44 5.15 6.85 12.26
CA ARG A 44 6.20 5.98 12.83
C ARG A 44 7.00 6.64 13.95
N LEU A 45 7.03 7.98 14.01
CA LEU A 45 7.70 8.74 15.07
C LEU A 45 7.16 8.41 16.46
N ASP A 46 7.96 8.67 17.50
CA ASP A 46 7.56 8.46 18.90
C ASP A 46 6.24 9.18 19.22
N GLY A 47 5.30 8.44 19.81
CA GLY A 47 3.93 8.89 20.05
C GLY A 47 2.98 8.73 18.85
N GLY A 48 3.48 8.36 17.68
CA GLY A 48 2.70 8.06 16.48
C GLY A 48 1.94 6.72 16.57
N PRO A 49 0.84 6.55 15.81
CA PRO A 49 -0.01 5.36 15.86
C PRO A 49 0.69 4.07 15.42
N LEU A 50 1.76 4.15 14.63
CA LEU A 50 2.54 3.00 14.18
C LEU A 50 3.77 2.73 15.06
N ALA A 51 4.18 3.67 15.91
CA ALA A 51 5.37 3.53 16.78
C ALA A 51 5.28 2.29 17.68
N SER A 52 4.09 2.01 18.21
CA SER A 52 3.86 0.86 19.10
C SER A 52 3.89 -0.51 18.38
N ARG A 53 3.87 -0.54 17.04
CA ARG A 53 3.73 -1.76 16.21
C ARG A 53 2.56 -2.67 16.66
N ARG A 54 1.47 -2.06 17.14
CA ARG A 54 0.24 -2.76 17.56
C ARG A 54 -0.83 -2.61 16.49
N LEU A 55 -1.25 -3.74 15.91
CA LEU A 55 -2.24 -3.76 14.82
C LEU A 55 -3.55 -3.05 15.20
N LEU A 56 -4.05 -3.27 16.42
CA LEU A 56 -5.28 -2.62 16.88
C LEU A 56 -5.15 -1.10 16.96
N THR A 57 -3.98 -0.56 17.33
CA THR A 57 -3.72 0.89 17.35
C THR A 57 -3.75 1.45 15.93
N ALA A 58 -3.06 0.80 14.99
CA ALA A 58 -3.06 1.17 13.59
C ALA A 58 -4.47 1.16 12.97
N LEU A 59 -5.23 0.07 13.21
CA LEU A 59 -6.61 -0.06 12.70
C LEU A 59 -7.56 0.97 13.30
N ARG A 60 -7.42 1.32 14.59
CA ARG A 60 -8.20 2.39 15.23
C ARG A 60 -7.88 3.75 14.62
N HIS A 61 -6.59 4.03 14.39
CA HIS A 61 -6.17 5.26 13.74
C HIS A 61 -6.78 5.38 12.33
N VAL A 62 -6.66 4.33 11.51
CA VAL A 62 -7.28 4.29 10.17
C VAL A 62 -8.79 4.49 10.25
N ARG A 63 -9.48 3.84 11.20
CA ARG A 63 -10.93 4.00 11.39
C ARG A 63 -11.31 5.42 11.79
N ALA A 64 -10.54 6.06 12.67
CA ALA A 64 -10.78 7.43 13.10
C ALA A 64 -10.66 8.44 11.95
N HIS A 65 -9.82 8.14 10.95
CA HIS A 65 -9.65 8.95 9.74
C HIS A 65 -10.66 8.60 8.63
N GLY A 66 -11.65 7.74 8.89
CA GLY A 66 -12.67 7.36 7.89
C GLY A 66 -12.27 6.20 6.96
N GLY A 67 -11.21 5.46 7.31
CA GLY A 67 -10.76 4.27 6.59
C GLY A 67 -9.52 4.51 5.72
N LEU A 68 -9.05 3.44 5.06
CA LEU A 68 -7.79 3.46 4.30
C LEU A 68 -7.79 4.49 3.16
N HIS A 69 -8.93 4.68 2.49
CA HIS A 69 -9.04 5.67 1.41
C HIS A 69 -8.81 7.09 1.92
N ALA A 70 -9.51 7.48 2.99
CA ALA A 70 -9.41 8.83 3.54
C ALA A 70 -8.03 9.08 4.17
N ALA A 71 -7.46 8.11 4.87
CA ALA A 71 -6.08 8.19 5.36
C ALA A 71 -5.07 8.36 4.21
N ALA A 72 -5.24 7.65 3.09
CA ALA A 72 -4.38 7.84 1.93
C ALA A 72 -4.56 9.20 1.25
N VAL A 73 -5.79 9.74 1.21
CA VAL A 73 -6.02 11.09 0.69
C VAL A 73 -5.30 12.15 1.51
N GLU A 74 -5.26 11.99 2.83
CA GLU A 74 -4.53 12.90 3.72
C GLU A 74 -3.01 12.80 3.52
N LEU A 75 -2.48 11.60 3.33
CA LEU A 75 -1.03 11.36 3.21
C LEU A 75 -0.48 11.61 1.79
N LEU A 76 -1.24 11.29 0.74
CA LEU A 76 -0.79 11.29 -0.66
C LEU A 76 -1.52 12.34 -1.52
N GLY A 77 -2.51 13.04 -0.97
CA GLY A 77 -3.32 14.00 -1.70
C GLY A 77 -4.54 13.38 -2.42
N PRO A 78 -5.23 14.14 -3.28
CA PRO A 78 -6.48 13.71 -3.89
C PRO A 78 -6.30 12.46 -4.77
N ALA A 79 -7.23 11.53 -4.64
CA ALA A 79 -7.22 10.29 -5.39
C ALA A 79 -7.82 10.44 -6.80
N LEU A 80 -7.30 9.65 -7.73
CA LEU A 80 -7.90 9.37 -9.03
C LEU A 80 -8.74 8.09 -8.97
N PRO A 81 -9.69 7.88 -9.91
CA PRO A 81 -10.37 6.60 -10.07
C PRO A 81 -9.37 5.46 -10.29
N GLY A 82 -9.59 4.30 -9.67
CA GLY A 82 -8.65 3.16 -9.72
C GLY A 82 -8.25 2.70 -11.13
N LEU A 83 -9.19 2.75 -12.09
CA LEU A 83 -8.92 2.39 -13.49
C LEU A 83 -8.03 3.39 -14.25
N MET A 84 -7.77 4.57 -13.68
CA MET A 84 -6.85 5.56 -14.23
C MET A 84 -5.41 5.37 -13.73
N ALA A 85 -5.15 4.34 -12.91
CA ALA A 85 -3.81 4.07 -12.41
C ALA A 85 -2.85 3.75 -13.57
N CYS A 86 -1.74 4.49 -13.60
CA CYS A 86 -0.63 4.26 -14.51
C CYS A 86 0.43 3.41 -13.83
N ARG A 87 1.32 2.79 -14.62
CA ARG A 87 2.43 2.01 -14.07
C ARG A 87 3.27 2.87 -13.12
N GLY A 88 3.44 2.40 -11.88
CA GLY A 88 4.15 3.08 -10.80
C GLY A 88 3.24 3.79 -9.80
N ASP A 89 1.95 3.94 -10.10
CA ASP A 89 1.01 4.59 -9.18
C ASP A 89 0.68 3.69 -7.99
N ILE A 90 0.39 4.30 -6.83
CA ILE A 90 -0.18 3.59 -5.69
C ILE A 90 -1.67 3.39 -5.94
N VAL A 91 -2.18 2.20 -5.62
CA VAL A 91 -3.58 1.85 -5.82
C VAL A 91 -4.15 1.24 -4.55
N LEU A 92 -5.29 1.74 -4.11
CA LEU A 92 -6.14 1.07 -3.14
C LEU A 92 -7.02 0.09 -3.92
N MET A 93 -6.98 -1.18 -3.56
CA MET A 93 -7.68 -2.24 -4.28
C MET A 93 -8.45 -3.16 -3.34
N ARG A 94 -9.45 -3.86 -3.88
CA ARG A 94 -10.18 -4.90 -3.13
C ARG A 94 -9.32 -6.16 -3.04
N SER A 95 -9.00 -6.61 -1.82
CA SER A 95 -8.18 -7.81 -1.58
C SER A 95 -8.83 -9.08 -2.13
N GLY A 96 -10.16 -9.20 -2.03
CA GLY A 96 -10.86 -10.43 -2.41
C GLY A 96 -10.42 -11.68 -1.64
N GLY A 97 -9.78 -11.50 -0.47
CA GLY A 97 -9.20 -12.58 0.33
C GLY A 97 -7.84 -13.09 -0.18
N ARG A 98 -7.22 -12.41 -1.16
CA ARG A 98 -5.95 -12.83 -1.77
C ARG A 98 -4.75 -11.99 -1.33
N LEU A 99 -4.99 -10.85 -0.70
CA LEU A 99 -3.96 -9.92 -0.22
C LEU A 99 -3.94 -9.85 1.30
N GLY A 100 -2.75 -9.85 1.87
CA GLY A 100 -2.51 -9.84 3.31
C GLY A 100 -3.13 -11.03 4.05
N LEU A 101 -3.45 -10.81 5.33
CA LEU A 101 -4.05 -11.81 6.21
C LEU A 101 -5.56 -11.59 6.46
N VAL A 102 -6.12 -10.47 5.97
CA VAL A 102 -7.52 -10.08 6.20
C VAL A 102 -8.17 -9.63 4.90
N SER A 103 -9.49 -9.86 4.79
CA SER A 103 -10.30 -9.37 3.68
C SER A 103 -10.58 -7.86 3.82
N GLY A 104 -10.84 -7.20 2.69
CA GLY A 104 -11.15 -5.77 2.66
C GLY A 104 -10.38 -5.05 1.55
N HIS A 105 -9.83 -3.89 1.87
CA HIS A 105 -8.98 -3.12 0.97
C HIS A 105 -7.51 -3.28 1.35
N ALA A 106 -6.64 -3.22 0.34
CA ALA A 106 -5.19 -3.22 0.51
C ALA A 106 -4.57 -2.20 -0.45
N PHE A 107 -3.41 -1.67 -0.09
CA PHE A 107 -2.60 -0.88 -1.00
C PHE A 107 -1.72 -1.78 -1.86
N GLY A 108 -1.37 -1.29 -3.04
CA GLY A 108 -0.34 -1.88 -3.87
C GLY A 108 0.09 -0.94 -4.97
N ILE A 109 0.83 -1.47 -5.94
CA ILE A 109 1.47 -0.67 -6.98
C ILE A 109 0.94 -1.13 -8.34
N CYS A 110 0.58 -0.18 -9.21
CA CYS A 110 0.20 -0.50 -10.57
C CYS A 110 1.45 -0.87 -11.39
N THR A 111 1.40 -2.02 -12.06
CA THR A 111 2.47 -2.54 -12.93
C THR A 111 2.10 -2.43 -14.41
N GLY A 112 1.02 -1.71 -14.73
CA GLY A 112 0.42 -1.62 -16.06
C GLY A 112 -0.97 -2.24 -16.03
N GLN A 113 -1.10 -3.50 -16.46
CA GLN A 113 -2.39 -4.19 -16.46
C GLN A 113 -2.73 -4.87 -15.13
N ASN A 114 -1.75 -4.98 -14.22
CA ASN A 114 -1.90 -5.65 -12.93
C ASN A 114 -1.54 -4.71 -11.77
N LEU A 115 -2.09 -5.02 -10.61
CA LEU A 115 -1.78 -4.42 -9.31
C LEU A 115 -1.02 -5.43 -8.47
N VAL A 116 0.12 -5.05 -7.91
CA VAL A 116 0.93 -5.90 -7.04
C VAL A 116 0.84 -5.46 -5.58
N ALA A 117 0.64 -6.41 -4.68
CA ALA A 117 0.62 -6.19 -3.25
C ALA A 117 1.04 -7.46 -2.48
N PRO A 118 1.40 -7.36 -1.19
CA PRO A 118 1.76 -8.53 -0.40
C PRO A 118 0.56 -9.48 -0.24
N GLY A 119 0.71 -10.72 -0.73
CA GLY A 119 -0.09 -11.86 -0.32
C GLY A 119 0.46 -12.47 0.96
N LYS A 120 -0.06 -13.63 1.36
CA LYS A 120 0.37 -14.31 2.59
C LYS A 120 1.85 -14.72 2.56
N ASP A 121 2.27 -15.39 1.48
CA ASP A 121 3.58 -16.04 1.38
C ASP A 121 4.48 -15.41 0.28
N ARG A 122 3.93 -14.49 -0.52
CA ARG A 122 4.61 -13.83 -1.64
C ARG A 122 3.81 -12.63 -2.14
N LEU A 123 4.40 -11.82 -3.01
CA LEU A 123 3.64 -10.81 -3.75
C LEU A 123 2.58 -11.46 -4.64
N THR A 124 1.37 -10.92 -4.58
CA THR A 124 0.22 -11.35 -5.38
C THR A 124 -0.13 -10.27 -6.38
N PHE A 125 -0.48 -10.70 -7.60
CA PHE A 125 -0.94 -9.83 -8.67
C PHE A 125 -2.45 -9.99 -8.86
N LEU A 126 -3.16 -8.87 -8.87
CA LEU A 126 -4.57 -8.77 -9.24
C LEU A 126 -4.70 -7.95 -10.53
N GLY A 127 -5.80 -8.11 -11.26
CA GLY A 127 -6.06 -7.25 -12.42
C GLY A 127 -6.34 -5.80 -12.01
N LEU A 128 -6.05 -4.84 -12.88
CA LEU A 128 -6.34 -3.42 -12.68
C LEU A 128 -7.79 -3.14 -12.26
N THR A 129 -8.73 -3.99 -12.67
CA THR A 129 -10.16 -3.92 -12.32
C THR A 129 -10.45 -4.09 -10.83
N ALA A 130 -9.50 -4.57 -10.02
CA ALA A 130 -9.61 -4.60 -8.57
C ALA A 130 -9.37 -3.23 -7.91
N GLY A 131 -8.81 -2.27 -8.66
CA GLY A 131 -8.49 -0.93 -8.19
C GLY A 131 -9.74 -0.10 -7.89
N VAL A 132 -9.72 0.57 -6.74
CA VAL A 132 -10.79 1.46 -6.25
C VAL A 132 -10.35 2.91 -6.42
N ALA A 133 -9.14 3.24 -6.00
CA ALA A 133 -8.56 4.57 -6.05
C ALA A 133 -7.07 4.51 -6.35
N ALA A 134 -6.52 5.55 -6.96
CA ALA A 134 -5.12 5.62 -7.37
C ALA A 134 -4.47 6.97 -7.03
N TRP A 135 -3.16 6.96 -6.78
CA TRP A 135 -2.36 8.15 -6.49
C TRP A 135 -1.09 8.13 -7.35
N ARG A 136 -0.78 9.29 -7.94
CA ARG A 136 0.38 9.47 -8.81
C ARG A 136 1.67 9.49 -7.99
N VAL A 137 2.69 8.74 -8.42
CA VAL A 137 4.02 8.68 -7.78
C VAL A 137 5.17 8.81 -8.78
#